data_AF-A0A1F8NE41-F1
#
_entry.id   AF-A0A1F8NE41-F1
#
_cell.length_a   1.000
_cell.length_b   1.000
_cell.length_c   1.000
_cell.angle_alpha   90.00
_cell.angle_beta   90.00
_cell.angle_gamma   90.00
#
_symmetry.space_group_name_H-M   'P 1'
#
loop_
_entity.id
_entity.type
_entity.pdbx_description
1 polymer ?
#
loop_
_entity_poly.entity_id
_entity_poly.type
_entity_poly.pdbx_seq_one_letter_code
_entity_poly.pdbx_strand_id
1 'polypeptide(L)'
;MTNLVSNIMRTSQRPISAEYQESLRDLYGLNEPLPVQYFKWIRNIVTKGQFGYSFVYFKDASVLIFERLPMTFAITLGSALLVWILALPIGIYSAVKQYSLGDYIATFFGFIGLAVPNFLLALIFLYLSYRLTGQAMIGLFSSEYADAPWTMAKFWDWSATMALVNRPSSRF
;
A
#
# COMPACT_ATOMS: atom_id res chain seq x y z
N MET A 1 20.76 2.94 -1.95
CA MET A 1 21.25 2.88 -3.35
C MET A 1 22.45 1.95 -3.52
N THR A 2 23.27 1.75 -2.48
CA THR A 2 24.45 0.86 -2.47
C THR A 2 24.16 -0.61 -2.82
N ASN A 3 22.93 -1.09 -2.55
CA ASN A 3 22.50 -2.47 -2.84
C ASN A 3 21.93 -2.67 -4.26
N LEU A 4 21.96 -1.66 -5.13
CA LEU A 4 21.41 -1.75 -6.49
C LEU A 4 22.21 -2.74 -7.34
N VAL A 5 23.54 -2.57 -7.36
CA VAL A 5 24.45 -3.43 -8.11
C VAL A 5 24.44 -4.86 -7.56
N SER A 6 24.37 -5.04 -6.24
CA SER A 6 24.24 -6.38 -5.63
C SER A 6 22.91 -7.06 -5.95
N ASN A 7 21.82 -6.31 -6.06
CA ASN A 7 20.51 -6.87 -6.39
C ASN A 7 20.41 -7.23 -7.87
N ILE A 8 20.93 -6.40 -8.77
CA ILE A 8 21.02 -6.74 -10.19
C ILE A 8 21.86 -8.02 -10.37
N MET A 9 22.98 -8.14 -9.65
CA MET A 9 23.82 -9.35 -9.68
C MET A 9 23.11 -10.61 -9.17
N ARG A 10 22.25 -10.49 -8.15
CA ARG A 10 21.46 -11.62 -7.64
C ARG A 10 20.36 -12.06 -8.61
N THR A 11 19.79 -11.11 -9.34
CA THR A 11 18.71 -11.37 -10.30
C THR A 11 19.25 -11.83 -11.66
N SER A 12 20.45 -11.39 -12.06
CA SER A 12 21.10 -11.85 -13.28
C SER A 12 21.75 -13.21 -13.08
N GLN A 13 21.21 -14.25 -13.71
CA GLN A 13 21.78 -15.62 -13.69
C GLN A 13 23.19 -15.71 -14.33
N ARG A 14 23.71 -14.63 -14.93
CA ARG A 14 25.07 -14.54 -15.46
C ARG A 14 25.89 -13.55 -14.64
N PRO A 15 27.14 -13.89 -14.26
CA PRO A 15 28.03 -12.96 -13.58
C PRO A 15 28.31 -11.76 -14.49
N ILE A 16 27.99 -10.57 -13.98
CA ILE A 16 28.25 -9.30 -14.64
C ILE A 16 29.74 -8.97 -14.49
N SER A 17 30.42 -8.57 -15.56
CA SER A 17 31.84 -8.19 -15.51
C SER A 17 32.08 -7.04 -14.52
N ALA A 18 33.22 -7.05 -13.83
CA ALA A 18 33.56 -6.02 -12.84
C ALA A 18 33.55 -4.60 -13.46
N GLU A 19 34.03 -4.48 -14.69
CA GLU A 19 34.03 -3.23 -15.46
C GLU A 19 32.60 -2.70 -15.73
N TYR A 20 31.64 -3.59 -16.02
CA TYR A 20 30.25 -3.17 -16.20
C TYR A 20 29.60 -2.77 -14.87
N GLN A 21 29.99 -3.39 -13.75
CA GLN A 21 29.51 -2.99 -12.44
C GLN A 21 29.99 -1.59 -12.06
N GLU A 22 31.25 -1.28 -12.35
CA GLU A 22 31.85 0.03 -12.08
C GLU A 22 31.21 1.12 -12.95
N SER A 23 31.00 0.85 -14.24
CA SER A 23 30.30 1.80 -15.11
C SER A 23 28.86 2.09 -14.67
N LEU A 24 28.13 1.10 -14.14
CA LEU A 24 26.81 1.33 -13.53
C LEU A 24 26.89 2.17 -12.25
N ARG A 25 27.92 1.95 -11.41
CA ARG A 25 28.12 2.75 -10.19
C ARG A 25 28.38 4.21 -10.54
N ASP A 26 29.19 4.46 -11.55
CA ASP A 26 29.48 5.82 -12.01
C ASP A 26 28.25 6.47 -12.64
N LEU A 27 27.53 5.74 -13.51
CA LEU A 27 26.31 6.23 -14.16
C LEU A 27 25.25 6.69 -13.15
N TYR A 28 25.10 5.96 -12.04
CA TYR A 28 24.12 6.27 -10.99
C TYR A 28 24.71 7.07 -9.82
N GLY A 29 25.97 7.51 -9.90
CA GLY A 29 26.63 8.29 -8.84
C GLY A 29 26.80 7.53 -7.52
N LEU A 30 26.81 6.19 -7.55
CA LEU A 30 26.87 5.35 -6.34
C LEU A 30 28.21 5.43 -5.62
N ASN A 31 29.25 5.91 -6.31
CA ASN A 31 30.59 6.12 -5.77
C ASN A 31 30.73 7.47 -5.01
N GLU A 32 29.71 8.32 -5.06
CA GLU A 32 29.74 9.63 -4.38
C GLU A 32 29.33 9.52 -2.91
N PRO A 33 29.70 10.49 -2.04
CA PRO A 33 29.18 10.54 -0.68
C PRO A 33 27.65 10.59 -0.65
N LEU A 34 27.02 9.86 0.29
CA LEU A 34 25.55 9.77 0.40
C LEU A 34 24.81 11.12 0.37
N PRO A 35 25.29 12.20 1.04
CA PRO A 35 24.63 13.50 0.97
C PRO A 35 24.58 14.06 -0.46
N VAL A 36 25.62 13.83 -1.26
CA VAL A 36 25.69 14.30 -2.65
C VAL A 36 24.69 13.51 -3.51
N GLN A 37 24.63 12.19 -3.35
CA GLN A 37 23.65 11.34 -4.04
C GLN A 37 22.22 11.79 -3.75
N TYR A 38 21.91 12.04 -2.48
CA TYR A 38 20.58 12.47 -2.05
C TYR A 38 20.23 13.86 -2.62
N PHE A 39 21.16 14.81 -2.57
CA PHE A 39 20.93 16.14 -3.11
C PHE A 39 20.71 16.11 -4.64
N LYS A 40 21.49 15.32 -5.38
CA LYS A 40 21.28 15.12 -6.83
C LYS A 40 19.92 14.51 -7.12
N TRP A 41 19.50 13.51 -6.34
CA TRP A 41 18.19 12.88 -6.48
C TRP A 41 17.05 13.88 -6.24
N ILE A 42 17.08 14.63 -5.13
CA ILE A 42 16.08 15.66 -4.85
C ILE A 42 16.08 16.75 -5.92
N ARG A 43 17.26 17.21 -6.37
CA ARG A 43 17.37 18.18 -7.45
C ARG A 43 16.69 17.68 -8.72
N ASN A 44 16.92 16.43 -9.12
CA ASN A 44 16.27 15.85 -10.30
C ASN A 44 14.76 15.72 -10.15
N ILE A 45 14.26 15.40 -8.95
CA ILE A 45 12.82 15.39 -8.66
C ILE A 45 12.24 16.80 -8.82
N VAL A 46 12.83 17.79 -8.15
CA VAL A 46 12.26 19.15 -8.11
C VAL A 46 12.41 19.87 -9.45
N THR A 47 13.54 19.69 -10.14
CA THR A 47 13.82 20.43 -11.38
C THR A 47 13.31 19.74 -12.65
N LYS A 48 13.15 18.41 -12.63
CA LYS A 48 12.79 17.62 -13.83
C LYS A 48 11.60 16.68 -13.62
N GLY A 49 11.08 16.55 -12.39
CA GLY A 49 10.06 15.55 -12.06
C GLY A 49 10.58 14.10 -12.16
N GLN A 50 11.90 13.89 -12.15
CA GLN A 50 12.50 12.58 -12.37
C GLN A 50 12.80 11.89 -11.04
N PHE A 51 11.98 10.89 -10.70
CA PHE A 51 12.11 10.10 -9.47
C PHE A 51 13.20 9.01 -9.55
N GLY A 52 13.71 8.76 -10.75
CA GLY A 52 14.69 7.71 -11.05
C GLY A 52 14.06 6.51 -11.75
N TYR A 53 14.87 5.48 -11.95
CA TYR A 53 14.49 4.25 -12.64
C TYR A 53 14.34 3.09 -11.65
N SER A 54 13.27 2.32 -11.78
CA SER A 54 13.05 1.11 -11.00
C SER A 54 13.66 -0.10 -11.71
N PHE A 55 14.70 -0.67 -11.12
CA PHE A 55 15.36 -1.88 -11.63
C PHE A 55 14.59 -3.16 -11.33
N VAL A 56 13.60 -3.10 -10.44
CA VAL A 56 12.73 -4.25 -10.13
C VAL A 56 11.60 -4.35 -11.16
N TYR A 57 11.02 -3.22 -11.52
CA TYR A 57 9.87 -3.16 -12.43
C TYR A 57 10.25 -2.73 -13.86
N PHE A 58 11.54 -2.46 -14.12
CA PHE A 58 12.09 -2.00 -15.40
C PHE A 58 11.34 -0.81 -16.02
N LYS A 59 10.94 0.14 -15.17
CA LYS A 59 10.14 1.32 -15.53
C LYS A 59 10.60 2.54 -14.75
N ASP A 60 10.29 3.73 -15.27
CA ASP A 60 10.47 4.96 -14.52
C ASP A 60 9.66 4.94 -13.23
N ALA A 61 10.28 5.36 -12.12
CA ALA A 61 9.66 5.36 -10.81
C ALA A 61 8.45 6.31 -10.75
N SER A 62 8.46 7.39 -11.53
CA SER A 62 7.32 8.31 -11.65
C SER A 62 6.06 7.60 -12.13
N VAL A 63 6.16 6.76 -13.17
CA VAL A 63 5.02 6.00 -13.72
C VAL A 63 4.42 5.11 -12.63
N LEU A 64 5.26 4.36 -11.92
CA LEU A 64 4.81 3.46 -10.85
C LEU A 64 4.16 4.23 -9.68
N ILE A 65 4.72 5.38 -9.31
CA ILE A 65 4.18 6.23 -8.25
C ILE A 65 2.79 6.76 -8.64
N PHE A 66 2.66 7.31 -9.85
CA PHE A 66 1.40 7.88 -10.31
C PHE A 66 0.32 6.82 -10.59
N GLU A 67 0.69 5.60 -10.98
CA GLU A 67 -0.25 4.48 -11.10
C GLU A 67 -0.83 4.06 -9.72
N ARG A 68 -0.04 4.13 -8.65
CA ARG A 68 -0.43 3.68 -7.30
C ARG A 68 -1.02 4.78 -6.41
N LEU A 69 -0.70 6.04 -6.70
CA LEU A 69 -1.13 7.21 -5.93
C LEU A 69 -2.65 7.30 -5.74
N PRO A 70 -3.49 7.16 -6.79
CA PRO A 70 -4.94 7.26 -6.64
C PRO A 70 -5.51 6.24 -5.64
N MET A 71 -4.98 5.01 -5.65
CA MET A 71 -5.42 3.97 -4.71
C MET A 71 -5.07 4.33 -3.27
N THR A 72 -3.82 4.75 -3.07
CA THR A 72 -3.32 5.12 -1.74
C THR A 72 -4.16 6.26 -1.17
N PHE A 73 -4.46 7.26 -2.00
CA PHE A 73 -5.29 8.39 -1.61
C PHE A 73 -6.73 7.99 -1.32
N ALA A 74 -7.35 7.18 -2.20
CA ALA A 74 -8.73 6.71 -2.03
C ALA A 74 -8.89 5.89 -0.74
N ILE A 75 -7.99 4.95 -0.46
CA ILE A 75 -8.02 4.15 0.77
C ILE A 75 -7.78 5.05 1.99
N THR A 76 -6.74 5.89 1.97
CA THR A 76 -6.39 6.73 3.13
C THR A 76 -7.51 7.70 3.47
N LEU A 77 -8.03 8.42 2.48
CA LEU A 77 -9.09 9.39 2.68
C LEU A 77 -10.41 8.70 3.06
N GLY A 78 -10.76 7.60 2.39
CA GLY A 78 -11.94 6.81 2.72
C GLY A 78 -11.90 6.28 4.16
N SER A 79 -10.77 5.73 4.59
CA SER A 79 -10.56 5.28 5.96
C SER A 79 -10.62 6.43 6.96
N ALA A 80 -9.98 7.57 6.68
CA ALA A 80 -10.02 8.74 7.57
C ALA A 80 -11.44 9.27 7.76
N LEU A 81 -12.21 9.39 6.68
CA LEU A 81 -13.60 9.82 6.75
C LEU A 81 -14.47 8.84 7.54
N LEU A 82 -14.32 7.53 7.29
CA LEU A 82 -15.05 6.51 8.04
C LEU A 82 -14.71 6.57 9.55
N VAL A 83 -13.43 6.73 9.88
CA VAL A 83 -12.98 6.91 11.27
C VAL A 83 -13.62 8.15 11.87
N TRP A 84 -13.64 9.29 11.19
CA TRP A 84 -14.25 10.51 11.74
C TRP A 84 -15.76 10.39 11.92
N ILE A 85 -16.45 9.78 10.96
CA ILE A 85 -17.90 9.54 11.02
C ILE A 85 -18.27 8.69 12.25
N LEU A 86 -17.42 7.75 12.65
CA LEU A 86 -17.69 6.87 13.79
C LEU A 86 -17.10 7.42 15.09
N ALA A 87 -15.83 7.79 15.09
CA ALA A 87 -15.10 8.18 16.28
C ALA A 87 -15.55 9.53 16.85
N LEU A 88 -15.91 10.52 16.01
CA LEU A 88 -16.36 11.81 16.52
C LEU A 88 -17.70 11.70 17.27
N PRO A 89 -18.77 11.07 16.73
CA PRO A 89 -20.01 10.89 17.47
C PRO A 89 -19.83 10.04 18.73
N ILE A 90 -19.07 8.93 18.65
CA ILE A 90 -18.80 8.07 19.81
C ILE A 90 -18.04 8.85 20.89
N GLY A 91 -17.02 9.62 20.50
CA GLY A 91 -16.23 10.44 21.41
C GLY A 91 -17.06 11.55 22.06
N ILE A 92 -17.87 12.28 21.28
CA ILE A 92 -18.78 13.31 21.80
C ILE A 92 -19.80 12.69 22.76
N TYR A 93 -20.42 11.57 22.38
CA TYR A 93 -21.38 10.86 23.23
C TYR A 93 -20.77 10.46 24.57
N SER A 94 -19.59 9.85 24.53
CA SER A 94 -18.90 9.35 25.73
C SER A 94 -18.45 10.52 26.63
N ALA A 95 -18.02 11.64 26.05
CA ALA A 95 -17.64 12.84 26.79
C ALA A 95 -18.82 13.52 27.49
N VAL A 96 -20.02 13.52 26.87
CA VAL A 96 -21.22 14.14 27.44
C VAL A 96 -21.92 13.21 28.45
N LYS A 97 -21.94 11.90 28.19
CA LYS A 97 -22.59 10.88 29.04
C LYS A 97 -21.56 9.99 29.74
N GLN A 98 -20.68 10.65 30.51
CA GLN A 98 -19.62 9.97 31.27
C GLN A 98 -20.19 8.91 32.21
N TYR A 99 -19.48 7.80 32.34
CA TYR A 99 -19.84 6.65 33.20
C TYR A 99 -21.18 5.98 32.81
N SER A 100 -21.73 6.28 31.64
CA SER A 100 -22.89 5.56 31.12
C SER A 100 -22.49 4.19 30.56
N LEU A 101 -23.46 3.27 30.44
CA LEU A 101 -23.20 1.97 29.81
C LEU A 101 -22.62 2.12 28.40
N GLY A 102 -23.07 3.10 27.62
CA GLY A 102 -22.57 3.36 26.27
C GLY A 102 -21.12 3.83 26.26
N ASP A 103 -20.72 4.66 27.22
CA ASP A 103 -19.33 5.10 27.43
C ASP A 103 -18.41 3.90 27.75
N TYR A 104 -18.82 3.03 28.70
CA TYR A 104 -18.05 1.82 29.02
C TYR A 104 -17.90 0.88 27.81
N ILE A 105 -18.96 0.67 27.03
CA ILE A 105 -18.91 -0.17 25.81
C ILE A 105 -17.95 0.45 24.79
N ALA A 106 -18.08 1.75 24.50
CA ALA A 106 -17.22 2.45 23.56
C ALA A 106 -15.74 2.38 23.98
N THR A 107 -15.47 2.63 25.25
CA THR A 107 -14.13 2.60 25.84
C THR A 107 -13.53 1.19 25.78
N PHE A 108 -14.32 0.16 26.09
CA PHE A 108 -13.88 -1.24 26.02
C PHE A 108 -13.46 -1.63 24.59
N PHE A 109 -14.30 -1.35 23.58
CA PHE A 109 -13.94 -1.61 22.18
C PHE A 109 -12.77 -0.74 21.71
N GLY A 110 -12.66 0.50 22.20
CA GLY A 110 -11.51 1.37 21.96
C GLY A 110 -10.21 0.74 22.46
N PHE A 111 -10.21 0.16 23.66
CA PHE A 111 -9.04 -0.53 24.20
C PHE A 111 -8.69 -1.80 23.42
N ILE A 112 -9.68 -2.58 22.97
CA ILE A 112 -9.42 -3.71 22.07
C ILE A 112 -8.71 -3.23 20.80
N GLY A 113 -9.22 -2.16 20.18
CA GLY A 113 -8.61 -1.59 18.97
C GLY A 113 -7.16 -1.11 19.18
N LEU A 114 -6.84 -0.58 20.37
CA LEU A 114 -5.49 -0.13 20.71
C LEU A 114 -4.55 -1.30 21.08
N ALA A 115 -5.07 -2.32 21.74
CA ALA A 115 -4.27 -3.44 22.24
C ALA A 115 -3.96 -4.49 21.18
N VAL A 116 -4.85 -4.67 20.19
CA VAL A 116 -4.68 -5.69 19.16
C VAL A 116 -3.80 -5.15 18.02
N PRO A 117 -2.72 -5.84 17.64
CA PRO A 117 -1.91 -5.43 16.49
C PRO A 117 -2.73 -5.42 15.18
N ASN A 118 -2.54 -4.36 14.36
CA ASN A 118 -3.29 -4.18 13.11
C ASN A 118 -3.22 -5.39 12.16
N PHE A 119 -2.06 -6.04 12.05
CA PHE A 119 -1.91 -7.22 11.19
C PHE A 119 -2.77 -8.39 11.67
N LEU A 120 -2.96 -8.54 12.99
CA LEU A 120 -3.79 -9.61 13.55
C LEU A 120 -5.27 -9.36 13.28
N LEU A 121 -5.73 -8.11 13.40
CA LEU A 121 -7.08 -7.73 12.97
C LEU A 121 -7.29 -8.04 11.48
N ALA A 122 -6.30 -7.72 10.64
CA ALA A 122 -6.37 -8.05 9.21
C ALA A 122 -6.50 -9.57 8.98
N LEU A 123 -5.76 -10.40 9.73
CA LEU A 123 -5.87 -11.87 9.65
C LEU A 123 -7.23 -12.38 10.14
N ILE A 124 -7.79 -11.80 11.20
CA ILE A 124 -9.13 -12.15 11.70
C ILE A 124 -10.18 -11.80 10.64
N PHE A 125 -10.10 -10.62 10.04
CA PHE A 125 -11.03 -10.21 8.97
C PHE A 125 -10.87 -11.08 7.73
N LEU A 126 -9.64 -11.44 7.35
CA LEU A 126 -9.36 -12.37 6.24
C LEU A 126 -10.02 -13.73 6.49
N TYR A 127 -9.82 -14.30 7.68
CA TYR A 127 -10.40 -15.57 8.08
C TYR A 127 -11.93 -15.51 8.11
N LEU A 128 -12.50 -14.47 8.71
CA LEU A 128 -13.95 -14.31 8.80
C LEU A 128 -14.58 -14.13 7.42
N SER A 129 -13.94 -13.34 6.56
CA SER A 129 -14.31 -13.18 5.15
C SER A 129 -14.34 -14.53 4.44
N TYR A 130 -13.27 -15.33 4.54
CA TYR A 130 -13.26 -16.67 3.94
C TYR A 130 -14.36 -17.58 4.50
N ARG A 131 -14.58 -17.57 5.82
CA ARG A 131 -15.59 -18.42 6.46
C ARG A 131 -17.02 -18.06 6.11
N LEU A 132 -17.31 -16.77 5.93
CA LEU A 132 -18.66 -16.29 5.61
C LEU A 132 -18.96 -16.32 4.10
N THR A 133 -17.93 -16.16 3.26
CA THR A 133 -18.11 -15.87 1.82
C THR A 133 -17.48 -16.92 0.91
N GLY A 134 -16.64 -17.81 1.45
CA GLY A 134 -15.84 -18.77 0.68
C GLY A 134 -14.64 -18.15 -0.04
N GLN A 135 -14.46 -16.82 0.01
CA GLN A 135 -13.35 -16.12 -0.61
C GLN A 135 -12.57 -15.35 0.46
N ALA A 136 -11.25 -15.47 0.43
CA ALA A 136 -10.39 -14.67 1.29
C ALA A 136 -10.22 -13.28 0.66
N MET A 137 -10.60 -12.22 1.37
CA MET A 137 -10.31 -10.84 0.97
C MET A 137 -8.80 -10.54 1.09
N ILE A 138 -8.05 -10.93 0.06
CA ILE A 138 -6.59 -10.70 -0.04
C ILE A 138 -6.29 -9.32 -0.66
N GLY A 139 -7.25 -8.76 -1.40
CA GLY A 139 -7.12 -7.46 -2.06
C GLY A 139 -8.45 -6.74 -2.20
N LEU A 140 -8.38 -5.54 -2.78
CA LEU A 140 -9.54 -4.66 -2.98
C LEU A 140 -10.13 -4.75 -4.39
N PHE A 141 -9.55 -5.58 -5.25
CA PHE A 141 -9.97 -5.80 -6.63
C PHE A 141 -10.08 -7.29 -6.90
N SER A 142 -10.84 -7.65 -7.92
CA SER A 142 -10.77 -8.99 -8.50
C SER A 142 -9.42 -9.23 -9.19
N SER A 143 -9.06 -10.50 -9.39
CA SER A 143 -7.78 -10.88 -10.01
C SER A 143 -7.58 -10.29 -11.41
N GLU A 144 -8.66 -10.01 -12.14
CA GLU A 144 -8.63 -9.38 -13.46
C GLU A 144 -8.20 -7.91 -13.39
N TYR A 145 -8.66 -7.16 -12.38
CA TYR A 145 -8.42 -5.73 -12.26
C TYR A 145 -7.27 -5.36 -11.33
N ALA A 146 -6.67 -6.34 -10.63
CA ALA A 146 -5.57 -6.13 -9.68
C ALA A 146 -4.43 -5.28 -10.29
N ASP A 147 -3.93 -5.69 -11.46
CA ASP A 147 -2.82 -5.01 -12.17
C ASP A 147 -3.27 -4.14 -13.35
N ALA A 148 -4.59 -4.02 -13.58
CA ALA A 148 -5.11 -3.19 -14.66
C ALA A 148 -4.91 -1.68 -14.39
N PRO A 149 -4.73 -0.85 -15.44
CA PRO A 149 -4.74 0.60 -15.30
C PRO A 149 -6.04 1.12 -14.67
N TRP A 150 -5.97 2.30 -14.08
CA TRP A 150 -7.15 2.97 -13.55
C TRP A 150 -8.16 3.28 -14.66
N THR A 151 -9.31 2.62 -14.58
CA THR A 151 -10.45 2.79 -15.48
C THR A 151 -11.74 2.84 -14.67
N MET A 152 -12.81 3.29 -15.30
CA MET A 152 -14.14 3.28 -14.67
C MET A 152 -14.58 1.85 -14.31
N ALA A 153 -14.22 0.86 -15.13
CA ALA A 153 -14.47 -0.55 -14.83
C ALA A 153 -13.76 -1.01 -13.56
N LYS A 154 -12.49 -0.65 -13.38
CA LYS A 154 -11.72 -0.93 -12.16
C LYS A 154 -12.31 -0.24 -10.93
N PHE A 155 -12.86 0.96 -11.07
CA PHE A 155 -13.56 1.65 -9.98
C PHE A 155 -14.84 0.91 -9.55
N TRP A 156 -15.63 0.45 -10.52
CA TRP A 156 -16.83 -0.33 -10.22
C TRP A 156 -16.49 -1.70 -9.61
N ASP A 157 -15.48 -2.40 -10.13
CA ASP A 157 -14.98 -3.65 -9.55
C ASP A 157 -14.54 -3.47 -8.09
N TRP A 158 -13.83 -2.38 -7.78
CA TRP A 158 -13.47 -2.03 -6.40
C TRP A 158 -14.71 -1.88 -5.51
N SER A 159 -15.68 -1.07 -5.94
CA SER A 159 -16.91 -0.85 -5.17
C SER A 159 -17.72 -2.13 -4.97
N ALA A 160 -17.78 -2.99 -6.00
CA ALA A 160 -18.50 -4.26 -5.95
C ALA A 160 -17.77 -5.29 -5.06
N THR A 161 -16.44 -5.32 -5.12
CA THR A 161 -15.59 -6.16 -4.24
C THR A 161 -15.79 -5.79 -2.77
N MET A 162 -16.01 -4.51 -2.46
CA MET A 162 -16.37 -4.05 -1.13
C MET A 162 -17.83 -4.34 -0.73
N ALA A 163 -18.74 -4.49 -1.70
CA ALA A 163 -20.18 -4.43 -1.49
C ALA A 163 -20.92 -5.78 -1.49
N LEU A 164 -20.28 -6.95 -1.67
CA LEU A 164 -20.72 -8.34 -1.37
C LEU A 164 -20.08 -9.31 -2.40
N VAL A 165 -19.52 -10.47 -2.02
CA VAL A 165 -20.21 -11.72 -1.64
C VAL A 165 -21.36 -12.10 -2.58
N ASN A 166 -21.09 -12.25 -3.88
CA ASN A 166 -21.81 -13.24 -4.69
C ASN A 166 -21.14 -13.46 -6.05
N ARG A 167 -20.03 -14.22 -6.07
CA ARG A 167 -19.62 -14.87 -7.32
C ARG A 167 -19.65 -16.38 -7.09
N PRO A 168 -20.51 -17.11 -7.82
CA PRO A 168 -20.57 -18.56 -7.69
C PRO A 168 -19.18 -19.12 -8.03
N SER A 169 -18.67 -19.94 -7.11
CA SER A 169 -17.40 -20.66 -7.23
C SER A 169 -17.52 -21.74 -8.32
N SER A 170 -17.50 -21.34 -9.58
CA SER A 170 -17.29 -22.29 -10.68
C SER A 170 -15.84 -22.18 -11.11
N ARG A 171 -14.98 -22.99 -10.46
CA ARG A 171 -13.77 -23.65 -10.99
C ARG A 171 -12.88 -24.11 -9.83
N PHE A 172 -13.04 -25.38 -9.49
CA PHE A 172 -11.87 -26.25 -9.28
C PHE A 172 -11.38 -26.69 -10.66
#